data_AF-A0A0B1S2U0-F1
#
_entry.id   AF-A0A0B1S2U0-F1
#
_cell.length_a   1.000
_cell.length_b   1.000
_cell.length_c   1.000
_cell.angle_alpha   90.00
_cell.angle_beta   90.00
_cell.angle_gamma   90.00
#
_symmetry.space_group_name_H-M   'P 1'
#
loop_
_entity.id
_entity.type
_entity.pdbx_description
1 polymer ?
#
loop_
_entity_poly.entity_id
_entity_poly.type
_entity_poly.pdbx_seq_one_letter_code
_entity_poly.pdbx_strand_id
1 'polypeptide(L)'
;MSTMKSLLSLPKSMSLTCQNLPHEPLIRFVTYSELPWNWIHLLNTISWPISIAFESPTEEESIDLLADYLKEDGISRKLIEYVVKAVFFECRDINRILEIIRLVCAKYTEKHGDLNELKNMKLLPVLEALNETDCFYQDENEREEPIILPVCSKYLLIASFCASHNPPVTDKRYFAKFHGKEKRSDARERRAELSAEQREAEAKAVDLQRIKCIYLALTDLYPVENVKMNIDINAQMATLCCAGLIARTTSSANFDQPRFRCLLSFESVNEIAQ
;
A
#
# COMPACT_ATOMS: atom_id res chain seq x y z
N MET A 1 1.39 -16.73 -0.07
CA MET A 1 1.55 -17.64 -1.23
C MET A 1 0.55 -18.82 -1.18
N SER A 2 -0.73 -18.60 -0.83
CA SER A 2 -1.68 -19.71 -0.53
C SER A 2 -3.12 -19.52 -1.03
N THR A 3 -3.41 -18.66 -2.01
CA THR A 3 -4.79 -18.40 -2.43
C THR A 3 -5.05 -18.42 -3.94
N MET A 4 -4.12 -18.95 -4.75
CA MET A 4 -4.38 -19.27 -6.16
C MET A 4 -4.58 -20.78 -6.37
N LYS A 5 -5.51 -21.40 -5.63
CA LYS A 5 -5.81 -22.84 -5.78
C LYS A 5 -7.26 -23.19 -6.12
N SER A 6 -8.15 -22.22 -6.38
CA SER A 6 -9.58 -22.57 -6.50
C SER A 6 -10.39 -21.91 -7.62
N LEU A 7 -9.82 -21.04 -8.47
CA LEU A 7 -10.62 -20.39 -9.52
C LEU A 7 -10.59 -21.09 -10.88
N LEU A 8 -9.76 -22.12 -11.05
CA LEU A 8 -9.60 -22.84 -12.34
C LEU A 8 -9.91 -24.33 -12.25
N SER A 9 -10.76 -24.76 -11.30
CA SER A 9 -11.37 -26.09 -11.39
C SER A 9 -12.46 -26.06 -12.45
N LEU A 10 -12.07 -25.95 -13.72
CA LEU A 10 -12.98 -26.24 -14.81
C LEU A 10 -13.42 -27.70 -14.64
N PRO A 11 -14.73 -27.98 -14.56
CA PRO A 11 -15.21 -29.35 -14.48
C PRO A 11 -14.68 -30.13 -15.69
N LYS A 12 -14.12 -31.33 -15.45
CA LYS A 12 -13.56 -32.21 -16.50
C LYS A 12 -14.56 -32.53 -17.61
N SER A 13 -15.86 -32.34 -17.35
CA SER A 13 -16.92 -32.27 -18.35
C SER A 13 -18.11 -31.50 -17.73
N MET A 14 -18.73 -30.59 -18.49
CA MET A 14 -20.08 -30.11 -18.21
C MET A 14 -21.05 -30.95 -19.02
N SER A 15 -21.87 -31.75 -18.35
CA SER A 15 -22.95 -32.47 -19.01
C SER A 15 -24.03 -31.46 -19.42
N LEU A 16 -24.00 -31.01 -20.67
CA LEU A 16 -25.10 -30.26 -21.27
C LEU A 16 -26.21 -31.25 -21.62
N THR A 17 -27.21 -31.37 -20.75
CA THR A 17 -28.43 -32.12 -21.05
C THR A 17 -29.29 -31.33 -22.03
N CYS A 18 -28.97 -31.41 -23.32
CA CYS A 18 -29.85 -30.96 -24.40
C CYS A 18 -30.54 -32.18 -25.00
N GLN A 19 -31.67 -32.58 -24.44
CA GLN A 19 -32.31 -33.86 -24.76
C GLN A 19 -33.03 -33.90 -26.13
N ASN A 20 -33.14 -32.79 -26.87
CA ASN A 20 -33.94 -32.71 -28.11
C ASN A 20 -33.34 -31.78 -29.19
N LEU A 21 -32.09 -31.98 -29.61
CA LEU A 21 -31.55 -31.31 -30.80
C LEU A 21 -31.25 -32.35 -31.91
N PRO A 22 -31.72 -32.12 -33.16
CA PRO A 22 -31.49 -33.05 -34.28
C PRO A 22 -30.03 -33.09 -34.76
N HIS A 23 -29.21 -32.13 -34.32
CA HIS A 23 -27.78 -32.03 -34.61
C HIS A 23 -27.00 -31.71 -33.33
N GLU A 24 -25.74 -32.15 -33.25
CA GLU A 24 -24.87 -31.80 -32.12
C GLU A 24 -24.80 -30.26 -31.95
N PRO A 25 -24.99 -29.73 -30.73
CA PRO A 25 -24.97 -28.30 -30.51
C PRO A 25 -23.56 -27.75 -30.71
N LEU A 26 -23.43 -26.74 -31.57
CA LEU A 26 -22.20 -25.98 -31.73
C LEU A 26 -21.99 -25.08 -30.49
N ILE A 27 -21.15 -25.52 -29.56
CA ILE A 27 -20.83 -24.75 -28.34
C ILE A 27 -19.50 -24.04 -28.53
N ARG A 28 -19.48 -22.73 -28.26
CA ARG A 28 -18.26 -21.92 -28.24
C ARG A 28 -18.08 -21.32 -26.85
N PHE A 29 -16.90 -21.49 -26.28
CA PHE A 29 -16.52 -20.87 -25.01
C PHE A 29 -15.74 -19.59 -25.30
N VAL A 30 -16.14 -18.50 -24.66
CA VAL A 30 -15.40 -17.22 -24.67
C VAL A 30 -14.95 -16.95 -23.25
N THR A 31 -13.65 -16.81 -23.07
CA THR A 31 -13.03 -16.52 -21.77
C THR A 31 -12.31 -15.19 -21.85
N TYR A 32 -12.45 -14.37 -20.81
CA TYR A 32 -11.72 -13.12 -20.65
C TYR A 32 -10.67 -13.29 -19.55
N SER A 33 -9.48 -12.72 -19.78
CA SER A 33 -8.36 -12.75 -18.84
C SER A 33 -7.45 -11.56 -19.09
N GLU A 34 -6.97 -10.94 -18.00
CA GLU A 34 -5.91 -9.92 -18.04
C GLU A 34 -4.52 -10.54 -18.26
N LEU A 35 -4.38 -11.84 -17.94
CA LEU A 35 -3.15 -12.58 -18.13
C LEU A 35 -3.08 -13.19 -19.54
N PRO A 36 -1.90 -13.17 -20.19
CA PRO A 36 -1.71 -13.82 -21.47
C PRO A 36 -1.84 -15.34 -21.34
N TRP A 37 -2.31 -16.00 -22.41
CA TRP A 37 -2.55 -17.44 -22.39
C TRP A 37 -1.33 -18.28 -22.00
N ASN A 38 -0.12 -17.82 -22.32
CA ASN A 38 1.14 -18.49 -21.95
C ASN A 38 1.29 -18.69 -20.43
N TRP A 39 0.67 -17.83 -19.62
CA TRP A 39 0.67 -17.92 -18.15
C TRP A 39 -0.48 -18.79 -17.61
N ILE A 40 -1.49 -19.06 -18.43
CA ILE A 40 -2.64 -19.90 -18.08
C ILE A 40 -2.38 -21.35 -18.48
N HIS A 41 -1.67 -21.56 -19.60
CA HIS A 41 -1.31 -22.87 -20.16
C HIS A 41 -0.24 -23.61 -19.32
N LEU A 42 -0.03 -23.31 -18.04
CA LEU A 42 0.99 -23.97 -17.21
C LEU A 42 0.80 -25.50 -17.10
N LEU A 43 -0.39 -26.01 -17.43
CA LEU A 43 -0.68 -27.43 -17.53
C LEU A 43 -0.94 -27.74 -19.01
N ASN A 44 -0.08 -28.57 -19.63
CA ASN A 44 -0.17 -29.04 -21.03
C ASN A 44 -1.45 -29.84 -21.37
N THR A 45 -2.51 -29.70 -20.58
CA THR A 45 -3.79 -30.40 -20.68
C THR A 45 -4.86 -29.59 -21.39
N ILE A 46 -4.61 -28.31 -21.72
CA ILE A 46 -5.58 -27.41 -22.35
C ILE A 46 -5.12 -27.11 -23.78
N SER A 47 -6.01 -27.27 -24.76
CA SER A 47 -5.76 -26.89 -26.14
C SER A 47 -5.53 -25.38 -26.27
N TRP A 48 -4.72 -24.94 -27.24
CA TRP A 48 -4.53 -23.53 -27.54
C TRP A 48 -5.81 -22.91 -28.11
N PRO A 49 -6.45 -21.94 -27.41
CA PRO A 49 -7.60 -21.23 -27.93
C PRO A 49 -7.15 -20.18 -28.95
N ILE A 50 -8.09 -19.77 -29.79
CA ILE A 50 -7.93 -18.55 -30.57
C ILE A 50 -7.89 -17.39 -29.57
N SER A 51 -6.74 -16.76 -29.46
CA SER A 51 -6.52 -15.64 -28.53
C SER A 51 -6.60 -14.34 -29.32
N ILE A 52 -7.46 -13.42 -28.86
CA ILE A 52 -7.58 -12.07 -29.39
C ILE A 52 -7.10 -11.14 -28.27
N ALA A 53 -6.03 -10.40 -28.53
CA ALA A 53 -5.54 -9.40 -27.60
C ALA A 53 -6.28 -8.08 -27.85
N PHE A 54 -6.70 -7.42 -26.77
CA PHE A 54 -7.19 -6.05 -26.80
C PHE A 54 -6.06 -5.17 -26.28
N GLU A 55 -5.52 -4.33 -27.15
CA GLU A 55 -4.52 -3.34 -26.76
C GLU A 55 -5.19 -2.18 -26.03
N SER A 56 -4.48 -1.59 -25.06
CA SER A 56 -4.94 -0.35 -24.45
C SER A 56 -4.93 0.76 -25.50
N PRO A 57 -5.94 1.65 -25.50
CA PRO A 57 -5.98 2.75 -26.46
C PRO A 57 -4.75 3.65 -26.31
N THR A 58 -4.35 4.26 -27.42
CA THR A 58 -3.36 5.34 -27.42
C THR A 58 -3.88 6.59 -26.71
N GLU A 59 -3.00 7.55 -26.46
CA GLU A 59 -3.38 8.83 -25.85
C GLU A 59 -4.46 9.54 -26.68
N GLU A 60 -4.25 9.59 -28.00
CA GLU A 60 -5.18 10.19 -28.95
C GLU A 60 -6.51 9.43 -29.02
N GLU A 61 -6.49 8.09 -29.09
CA GLU A 61 -7.72 7.29 -29.08
C GLU A 61 -8.49 7.45 -27.77
N SER A 62 -7.78 7.58 -26.64
CA SER A 62 -8.41 7.83 -25.34
C SER A 62 -9.12 9.19 -25.31
N ILE A 63 -8.48 10.24 -25.86
CA ILE A 63 -9.09 11.56 -26.00
C ILE A 63 -10.33 11.49 -26.89
N ASP A 64 -10.26 10.77 -28.00
CA ASP A 64 -11.39 10.62 -28.94
C ASP A 64 -12.56 9.88 -28.30
N LEU A 65 -12.31 8.73 -27.66
CA LEU A 65 -13.33 7.94 -26.98
C LEU A 65 -14.00 8.72 -25.85
N LEU A 66 -13.21 9.41 -25.02
CA LEU A 66 -13.74 10.21 -23.91
C LEU A 66 -14.47 11.44 -24.41
N ALA A 67 -13.98 12.11 -25.45
CA ALA A 67 -14.68 13.23 -26.06
C ALA A 67 -16.01 12.81 -26.67
N ASP A 68 -16.08 11.64 -27.30
CA ASP A 68 -17.33 11.10 -27.83
C ASP A 68 -18.31 10.74 -26.72
N TYR A 69 -17.83 10.12 -25.64
CA TYR A 69 -18.65 9.74 -24.48
C TYR A 69 -19.19 10.95 -23.70
N LEU A 70 -18.37 11.99 -23.51
CA LEU A 70 -18.70 13.18 -22.70
C LEU A 70 -19.36 14.32 -23.49
N LYS A 71 -19.71 14.09 -24.77
CA LYS A 71 -20.41 15.07 -25.61
C LYS A 71 -21.72 15.55 -24.99
N GLU A 72 -22.49 14.63 -24.41
CA GLU A 72 -23.79 14.95 -23.79
C GLU A 72 -23.64 15.71 -22.47
N ASP A 73 -22.53 15.49 -21.75
CA ASP A 73 -22.20 16.17 -20.49
C ASP A 73 -21.74 17.62 -20.71
N GLY A 74 -21.64 18.08 -21.97
CA GLY A 74 -21.24 19.45 -22.33
C GLY A 74 -19.77 19.75 -22.04
N ILE A 75 -18.94 18.72 -21.83
CA ILE A 75 -17.53 18.88 -21.50
C ILE A 75 -16.72 19.20 -22.76
N SER A 76 -15.93 20.26 -22.71
CA SER A 76 -15.13 20.67 -23.87
C SER A 76 -14.00 19.68 -24.17
N ARG A 77 -13.79 19.37 -25.45
CA ARG A 77 -12.68 18.50 -25.90
C ARG A 77 -11.31 19.00 -25.45
N LYS A 78 -11.11 20.32 -25.36
CA LYS A 78 -9.86 20.92 -24.88
C LYS A 78 -9.57 20.57 -23.42
N LEU A 79 -10.60 20.49 -22.58
CA LEU A 79 -10.46 20.08 -21.19
C LEU A 79 -10.05 18.61 -21.10
N ILE A 80 -10.73 17.75 -21.86
CA ILE A 80 -10.44 16.32 -21.92
C ILE A 80 -8.99 16.11 -22.38
N GLU A 81 -8.58 16.78 -23.46
CA GLU A 81 -7.20 16.73 -23.96
C GLU A 81 -6.19 17.18 -22.91
N TYR A 82 -6.45 18.28 -22.19
CA TYR A 82 -5.57 18.75 -21.12
C TYR A 82 -5.44 17.75 -19.98
N VAL A 83 -6.57 17.20 -19.51
CA VAL A 83 -6.56 16.22 -18.41
C VAL A 83 -5.86 14.95 -18.87
N VAL A 84 -6.28 14.33 -19.98
CA VAL A 84 -5.68 13.10 -20.49
C VAL A 84 -4.17 13.27 -20.64
N LYS A 85 -3.68 14.32 -21.30
CA LYS A 85 -2.23 14.58 -21.44
C LYS A 85 -1.48 14.70 -20.11
N ALA A 86 -2.13 15.23 -19.08
CA ALA A 86 -1.53 15.35 -17.76
C ALA A 86 -1.47 14.01 -17.02
N VAL A 87 -2.44 13.10 -17.23
CA VAL A 87 -2.53 11.82 -16.50
C VAL A 87 -2.03 10.60 -17.26
N PHE A 88 -1.98 10.62 -18.59
CA PHE A 88 -1.82 9.42 -19.41
C PHE A 88 -0.51 8.66 -19.14
N PHE A 89 0.51 9.37 -18.66
CA PHE A 89 1.77 8.76 -18.25
C PHE A 89 1.62 7.87 -16.99
N GLU A 90 0.80 8.28 -16.03
CA GLU A 90 0.58 7.58 -14.75
C GLU A 90 -0.62 6.61 -14.80
N CYS A 91 -1.66 6.93 -15.59
CA CYS A 91 -2.89 6.15 -15.68
C CYS A 91 -3.32 5.97 -17.14
N ARG A 92 -3.52 4.71 -17.56
CA ARG A 92 -4.03 4.33 -18.90
C ARG A 92 -5.41 3.69 -18.87
N ASP A 93 -6.03 3.61 -17.69
CA ASP A 93 -7.40 3.11 -17.56
C ASP A 93 -8.40 4.20 -17.92
N ILE A 94 -9.15 4.00 -19.00
CA ILE A 94 -10.12 4.96 -19.52
C ILE A 94 -11.19 5.30 -18.48
N ASN A 95 -11.66 4.31 -17.71
CA ASN A 95 -12.72 4.52 -16.71
C ASN A 95 -12.20 5.39 -15.57
N ARG A 96 -10.97 5.15 -15.15
CA ARG A 96 -10.32 5.97 -14.13
C ARG A 96 -10.07 7.39 -14.63
N ILE A 97 -9.59 7.56 -15.86
CA ILE A 97 -9.41 8.88 -16.48
C ILE A 97 -10.75 9.62 -16.60
N LEU A 98 -11.84 8.92 -16.93
CA LEU A 98 -13.19 9.48 -16.98
C LEU A 98 -13.63 10.04 -15.61
N GLU A 99 -13.38 9.31 -14.53
CA GLU A 99 -13.66 9.76 -13.16
C GLU A 99 -12.83 11.00 -12.79
N ILE A 100 -11.53 10.99 -13.13
CA ILE A 100 -10.64 12.15 -12.93
C ILE A 100 -11.19 13.37 -13.67
N ILE A 101 -11.60 13.22 -14.93
CA ILE A 101 -12.20 14.32 -15.71
C ILE A 101 -13.43 14.87 -15.00
N ARG A 102 -14.34 14.02 -14.53
CA ARG A 102 -15.55 14.44 -13.81
C ARG A 102 -15.23 15.20 -12.52
N LEU A 103 -14.27 14.74 -11.74
CA LEU A 103 -13.82 15.41 -10.51
C LEU A 103 -13.14 16.74 -10.79
N VAL A 104 -12.27 16.80 -11.81
CA VAL A 104 -11.65 18.05 -12.27
C VAL A 104 -12.72 19.05 -12.68
N CYS A 105 -13.73 18.62 -13.43
CA CYS A 105 -14.85 19.48 -13.82
C CYS A 105 -15.60 20.02 -12.60
N ALA A 106 -15.99 19.15 -11.67
CA ALA A 106 -16.73 19.55 -10.46
C ALA A 106 -15.96 20.59 -9.63
N LYS A 107 -14.67 20.33 -9.37
CA LYS A 107 -13.80 21.23 -8.60
C LYS A 107 -13.54 22.56 -9.30
N TYR A 108 -13.38 22.52 -10.63
CA TYR A 108 -13.19 23.73 -11.40
C TYR A 108 -14.46 24.61 -11.38
N THR A 109 -15.64 24.00 -11.54
CA THR A 109 -16.93 24.70 -11.48
C THR A 109 -17.15 25.35 -10.12
N GLU A 110 -16.80 24.67 -9.04
CA GLU A 110 -16.88 25.22 -7.68
C GLU A 110 -15.97 26.45 -7.49
N LYS A 111 -14.72 26.40 -8.01
CA LYS A 111 -13.72 27.46 -7.80
C LYS A 111 -13.82 28.63 -8.79
N HIS A 112 -14.22 28.39 -10.04
CA HIS A 112 -14.09 29.35 -11.14
C HIS A 112 -15.36 29.56 -11.97
N GLY A 113 -16.45 28.84 -11.69
CA GLY A 113 -17.72 28.98 -12.40
C GLY A 113 -17.74 28.24 -13.74
N ASP A 114 -17.77 28.95 -14.86
CA ASP A 114 -18.02 28.37 -16.17
C ASP A 114 -16.78 27.66 -16.76
N LEU A 115 -16.97 26.42 -17.23
CA LEU A 115 -15.97 25.58 -17.89
C LEU A 115 -15.57 26.14 -19.27
N ASN A 116 -16.36 27.04 -19.86
CA ASN A 116 -16.08 27.63 -21.18
C ASN A 116 -14.98 28.71 -21.13
N GLU A 117 -14.70 29.29 -19.97
CA GLU A 117 -13.62 30.27 -19.78
C GLU A 117 -12.30 29.59 -19.36
N LEU A 118 -11.85 28.62 -20.16
CA LEU A 118 -10.58 27.90 -20.04
C LEU A 118 -9.35 28.78 -20.32
N LYS A 119 -9.26 29.95 -19.68
CA LYS A 119 -8.17 30.91 -19.92
C LYS A 119 -6.86 30.47 -19.25
N ASN A 120 -6.92 29.74 -18.13
CA ASN A 120 -5.74 29.23 -17.40
C ASN A 120 -6.08 28.02 -16.50
N MET A 121 -6.16 26.81 -17.06
CA MET A 121 -6.18 25.62 -16.20
C MET A 121 -4.82 25.49 -15.51
N LYS A 122 -4.81 25.64 -14.18
CA LYS A 122 -3.65 25.32 -13.35
C LYS A 122 -3.57 23.80 -13.20
N LEU A 123 -2.38 23.26 -13.01
CA LEU A 123 -2.17 21.82 -12.77
C LEU A 123 -2.83 21.32 -11.47
N LEU A 124 -3.12 22.25 -10.54
CA LEU A 124 -3.55 21.94 -9.18
C LEU A 124 -4.88 21.15 -9.09
N PRO A 125 -5.98 21.49 -9.80
CA PRO A 125 -7.21 20.69 -9.75
C PRO A 125 -7.02 19.28 -10.32
N VAL A 126 -6.10 19.09 -11.27
CA VAL A 126 -5.76 17.76 -11.81
C VAL A 126 -5.03 16.94 -10.75
N LEU A 127 -4.06 17.54 -10.04
CA LEU A 127 -3.36 16.89 -8.93
C LEU A 127 -4.31 16.57 -7.76
N GLU A 128 -5.22 17.50 -7.42
CA GLU A 128 -6.22 17.29 -6.38
C GLU A 128 -7.23 16.19 -6.75
N ALA A 129 -7.61 16.07 -8.02
CA ALA A 129 -8.50 15.00 -8.50
C ALA A 129 -7.78 13.65 -8.59
N LEU A 130 -6.51 13.66 -9.01
CA LEU A 130 -5.63 12.49 -8.99
C LEU A 130 -5.56 11.88 -7.60
N ASN A 131 -5.16 12.68 -6.60
CA ASN A 131 -5.09 12.24 -5.21
C ASN A 131 -6.42 11.65 -4.75
N GLU A 132 -7.55 12.30 -5.01
CA GLU A 132 -8.86 11.78 -4.61
C GLU A 132 -9.24 10.48 -5.32
N THR A 133 -8.98 10.35 -6.63
CA THR A 133 -9.20 9.07 -7.32
C THR A 133 -8.29 7.97 -6.83
N ASP A 134 -7.04 8.26 -6.47
CA ASP A 134 -6.18 7.30 -5.76
C ASP A 134 -6.81 6.89 -4.42
N CYS A 135 -7.43 7.83 -3.70
CA CYS A 135 -8.15 7.54 -2.46
C CYS A 135 -9.41 6.68 -2.66
N PHE A 136 -10.13 6.76 -3.79
CA PHE A 136 -11.32 5.93 -4.04
C PHE A 136 -10.99 4.46 -4.38
N TYR A 137 -9.77 4.17 -4.84
CA TYR A 137 -9.24 2.80 -4.91
C TYR A 137 -8.64 2.31 -3.59
N GLN A 138 -8.44 3.20 -2.62
CA GLN A 138 -8.23 2.85 -1.22
C GLN A 138 -9.61 2.79 -0.54
N ASP A 139 -9.77 1.88 0.41
CA ASP A 139 -11.03 1.72 1.14
C ASP A 139 -11.35 3.05 1.84
N GLU A 140 -12.50 3.69 1.57
CA GLU A 140 -12.89 4.99 2.18
C GLU A 140 -12.89 4.95 3.73
N ASN A 141 -12.77 3.77 4.32
CA ASN A 141 -12.55 3.55 5.75
C ASN A 141 -11.12 3.86 6.24
N GLU A 142 -10.17 4.19 5.37
CA GLU A 142 -8.77 4.53 5.71
C GLU A 142 -8.49 6.04 5.83
N ARG A 143 -9.45 6.85 6.29
CA ARG A 143 -9.00 7.97 7.14
C ARG A 143 -8.40 7.33 8.37
N GLU A 144 -7.06 7.21 8.41
CA GLU A 144 -6.33 6.66 9.55
C GLU A 144 -6.76 7.42 10.81
N GLU A 145 -7.76 6.91 11.52
CA GLU A 145 -8.06 7.38 12.86
C GLU A 145 -6.77 7.21 13.67
N PRO A 146 -6.37 8.22 14.44
CA PRO A 146 -5.11 8.16 15.15
C PRO A 146 -5.08 6.89 16.00
N ILE A 147 -4.03 6.10 15.88
CA ILE A 147 -3.90 4.81 16.56
C ILE A 147 -3.91 5.04 18.09
N ILE A 148 -5.08 4.86 18.71
CA ILE A 148 -5.25 5.06 20.16
C ILE A 148 -4.75 3.81 20.88
N LEU A 149 -3.56 3.92 21.47
CA LEU A 149 -2.93 2.85 22.25
C LEU A 149 -2.69 3.28 23.70
N PRO A 150 -2.81 2.34 24.66
CA PRO A 150 -2.32 2.56 26.02
C PRO A 150 -0.85 3.00 26.01
N VAL A 151 -0.45 3.87 26.94
CA VAL A 151 0.90 4.45 26.97
C VAL A 151 2.01 3.39 26.98
N CYS A 152 1.83 2.31 27.74
CA CYS A 152 2.78 1.19 27.77
C CYS A 152 2.93 0.51 26.40
N SER A 153 1.85 0.45 25.61
CA SER A 153 1.85 -0.11 24.25
C SER A 153 2.55 0.82 23.27
N LYS A 154 2.35 2.14 23.41
CA LYS A 154 3.09 3.15 22.63
C LYS A 154 4.59 3.01 22.83
N TYR A 155 5.05 2.93 24.08
CA TYR A 155 6.47 2.74 24.40
C TYR A 155 7.02 1.43 23.84
N LEU A 156 6.26 0.34 23.93
CA LEU A 156 6.68 -0.97 23.41
C LEU A 156 6.76 -0.97 21.88
N LEU A 157 5.86 -0.26 21.21
CA LEU A 157 5.85 -0.11 19.75
C LEU A 157 7.02 0.75 19.27
N ILE A 158 7.31 1.87 19.95
CA ILE A 158 8.51 2.69 19.71
C ILE A 158 9.79 1.86 19.94
N ALA A 159 9.85 1.09 21.03
CA ALA A 159 10.98 0.21 21.31
C ALA A 159 11.18 -0.83 20.19
N SER A 160 10.09 -1.40 19.69
CA SER A 160 10.10 -2.37 18.58
C SER A 160 10.57 -1.72 17.28
N PHE A 161 10.12 -0.49 16.98
CA PHE A 161 10.58 0.28 15.83
C PHE A 161 12.08 0.58 15.91
N CYS A 162 12.54 1.10 17.05
CA CYS A 162 13.96 1.38 17.28
C CYS A 162 14.82 0.12 17.15
N ALA A 163 14.36 -1.01 17.69
CA ALA A 163 15.05 -2.28 17.54
C ALA A 163 15.16 -2.67 16.06
N SER A 164 14.06 -2.66 15.31
CA SER A 164 14.04 -3.11 13.91
C SER A 164 14.87 -2.24 12.97
N HIS A 165 14.92 -0.93 13.19
CA HIS A 165 15.56 0.01 12.25
C HIS A 165 17.00 0.36 12.62
N ASN A 166 17.37 0.27 13.90
CA ASN A 166 18.73 0.57 14.34
C ASN A 166 19.60 -0.70 14.45
N PRO A 167 20.89 -0.63 14.07
CA PRO A 167 21.83 -1.70 14.35
C PRO A 167 22.00 -1.95 15.87
N PRO A 168 22.13 -3.20 16.34
CA PRO A 168 22.30 -3.50 17.77
C PRO A 168 23.50 -2.79 18.43
N VAL A 169 24.54 -2.51 17.65
CA VAL A 169 25.75 -1.82 18.14
C VAL A 169 25.48 -0.38 18.60
N THR A 170 24.35 0.22 18.19
CA THR A 170 23.99 1.59 18.59
C THR A 170 23.11 1.64 19.83
N ASP A 171 22.60 0.52 20.34
CA ASP A 171 21.66 0.49 21.47
C ASP A 171 22.25 1.14 22.73
N LYS A 172 23.51 0.82 23.07
CA LYS A 172 24.19 1.41 24.24
C LYS A 172 24.30 2.93 24.12
N ARG A 173 24.53 3.45 22.91
CA ARG A 173 24.65 4.88 22.64
C ARG A 173 23.32 5.59 22.85
N TYR A 174 22.22 5.00 22.37
CA TYR A 174 20.90 5.65 22.41
C TYR A 174 20.17 5.46 23.74
N PHE A 175 20.34 4.31 24.41
CA PHE A 175 19.46 3.90 25.50
C PHE A 175 20.14 3.76 26.87
N ALA A 176 21.47 3.89 26.98
CA ALA A 176 22.15 3.84 28.27
C ALA A 176 22.34 5.25 28.88
N LYS A 177 21.82 5.43 30.10
CA LYS A 177 21.72 6.71 30.85
C LYS A 177 23.07 7.41 31.12
N PHE A 178 24.21 6.72 30.97
CA PHE A 178 25.55 7.27 31.22
C PHE A 178 26.66 6.63 30.35
N HIS A 179 26.51 6.62 29.02
CA HIS A 179 27.50 6.04 28.11
C HIS A 179 28.85 6.80 28.00
N GLY A 180 29.09 7.76 28.90
CA GLY A 180 30.26 8.64 28.88
C GLY A 180 30.21 9.68 27.77
N LYS A 181 30.99 10.75 27.90
CA LYS A 181 31.23 11.69 26.80
C LYS A 181 32.11 10.98 25.76
N GLU A 182 31.53 10.20 24.87
CA GLU A 182 32.25 9.77 23.68
C GLU A 182 32.63 11.06 22.93
N LYS A 183 33.92 11.40 22.89
CA LYS A 183 34.42 12.55 22.12
C LYS A 183 34.07 12.31 20.65
N ARG A 184 32.98 12.92 20.19
CA ARG A 184 32.62 12.91 18.78
C ARG A 184 33.55 13.86 18.02
N SER A 185 33.98 13.45 16.85
CA SER A 185 34.32 14.41 15.80
C SER A 185 33.08 14.55 14.90
N ASP A 186 32.79 15.76 14.45
CA ASP A 186 31.68 16.06 13.54
C ASP A 186 31.77 15.25 12.24
N ALA A 187 32.96 14.75 11.90
CA ALA A 187 33.18 13.86 10.77
C ALA A 187 32.58 12.47 10.98
N ARG A 188 32.58 11.95 12.22
CA ARG A 188 31.98 10.65 12.55
C ARG A 188 30.45 10.73 12.60
N GLU A 189 29.91 11.87 13.01
CA GLU A 189 28.47 12.14 13.01
C GLU A 189 27.92 12.20 11.58
N ARG A 190 28.53 13.02 10.72
CA ARG A 190 28.16 13.12 9.30
C ARG A 190 28.25 11.78 8.56
N ARG A 191 29.24 10.94 8.86
CA ARG A 191 29.33 9.58 8.29
C ARG A 191 28.21 8.66 8.78
N ALA A 192 27.77 8.81 10.03
CA ALA A 192 26.68 8.01 10.57
C ALA A 192 25.33 8.42 9.98
N GLU A 193 25.12 9.72 9.72
CA GLU A 193 23.95 10.28 9.04
C GLU A 193 23.88 9.82 7.58
N LEU A 194 24.95 10.00 6.81
CA LEU A 194 25.03 9.51 5.42
C LEU A 194 24.82 7.99 5.33
N SER A 195 25.33 7.23 6.31
CA SER A 195 25.12 5.78 6.39
C SER A 195 23.71 5.40 6.87
N ALA A 196 22.99 6.28 7.55
CA ALA A 196 21.58 6.09 7.89
C ALA A 196 20.69 6.37 6.68
N GLU A 197 21.00 7.39 5.89
CA GLU A 197 20.34 7.72 4.62
C GLU A 197 20.52 6.65 3.53
N GLN A 198 21.69 5.99 3.51
CA GLN A 198 22.00 4.91 2.55
C GLN A 198 21.52 3.52 2.99
N ARG A 199 21.01 3.36 4.21
CA ARG A 199 20.45 2.08 4.65
C ARG A 199 19.06 1.93 4.05
N GLU A 200 18.88 0.87 3.25
CA GLU A 200 17.54 0.36 2.89
C GLU A 200 16.67 0.37 4.15
N ALA A 201 15.58 1.14 4.09
CA ALA A 201 14.63 1.37 5.17
C ALA A 201 13.79 0.13 5.51
N GLU A 202 14.35 -1.07 5.32
CA GLU A 202 13.66 -2.31 5.66
C GLU A 202 13.89 -2.66 7.13
N ALA A 203 12.78 -2.69 7.87
CA ALA A 203 12.73 -3.15 9.24
C ALA A 203 13.37 -4.55 9.39
N LYS A 204 14.38 -4.69 10.25
CA LYS A 204 15.06 -5.97 10.48
C LYS A 204 14.33 -6.80 11.53
N ALA A 205 14.40 -8.12 11.36
CA ALA A 205 13.93 -9.07 12.36
C ALA A 205 14.81 -8.95 13.62
N VAL A 206 14.19 -8.81 14.79
CA VAL A 206 14.85 -8.59 16.07
C VAL A 206 14.31 -9.53 17.14
N ASP A 207 15.17 -9.89 18.07
CA ASP A 207 14.81 -10.83 19.12
C ASP A 207 14.02 -10.09 20.21
N LEU A 208 13.06 -10.78 20.82
CA LEU A 208 12.20 -10.22 21.86
C LEU A 208 12.98 -9.60 23.03
N GLN A 209 14.14 -10.17 23.38
CA GLN A 209 14.97 -9.67 24.47
C GLN A 209 15.49 -8.26 24.19
N ARG A 210 15.89 -7.98 22.95
CA ARG A 210 16.35 -6.64 22.58
C ARG A 210 15.24 -5.61 22.69
N ILE A 211 14.03 -5.96 22.23
CA ILE A 211 12.84 -5.10 22.38
C ILE A 211 12.56 -4.83 23.86
N LYS A 212 12.57 -5.86 24.72
CA LYS A 212 12.38 -5.73 26.17
C LYS A 212 13.41 -4.79 26.81
N CYS A 213 14.68 -4.92 26.46
CA CYS A 213 15.73 -4.06 26.98
C CYS A 213 15.54 -2.58 26.57
N ILE A 214 15.22 -2.33 25.28
CA ILE A 214 14.97 -0.97 24.80
C ILE A 214 13.72 -0.39 25.45
N TYR A 215 12.65 -1.18 25.59
CA TYR A 215 11.43 -0.77 26.28
C TYR A 215 11.72 -0.31 27.72
N LEU A 216 12.42 -1.14 28.49
CA LEU A 216 12.78 -0.82 29.88
C LEU A 216 13.66 0.44 29.95
N ALA A 217 14.61 0.59 29.03
CA ALA A 217 15.44 1.78 28.95
C ALA A 217 14.62 3.04 28.64
N LEU A 218 13.68 2.98 27.69
CA LEU A 218 12.78 4.09 27.39
C LEU A 218 11.92 4.47 28.60
N THR A 219 11.40 3.50 29.35
CA THR A 219 10.61 3.77 30.55
C THR A 219 11.40 4.40 31.70
N ASP A 220 12.73 4.19 31.76
CA ASP A 220 13.62 4.83 32.74
C ASP A 220 14.15 6.20 32.28
N LEU A 221 14.28 6.41 30.97
CA LEU A 221 14.67 7.70 30.39
C LEU A 221 13.51 8.70 30.38
N TYR A 222 12.29 8.21 30.11
CA TYR A 222 11.08 9.01 29.99
C TYR A 222 9.99 8.43 30.93
N PRO A 223 10.13 8.64 32.26
CA PRO A 223 9.14 8.15 33.20
C PRO A 223 7.82 8.93 33.04
N VAL A 224 6.70 8.21 33.05
CA VAL A 224 5.35 8.79 32.99
C VAL A 224 4.72 8.66 34.37
N GLU A 225 4.27 9.78 34.94
CA GLU A 225 3.59 9.80 36.23
C GLU A 225 2.25 9.06 36.16
N ASN A 226 1.88 8.37 37.25
CA ASN A 226 0.59 7.71 37.43
C ASN A 226 0.26 6.58 36.43
N VAL A 227 1.24 6.07 35.66
CA VAL A 227 1.05 4.94 34.74
C VAL A 227 1.95 3.77 35.13
N LYS A 228 1.35 2.58 35.27
CA LYS A 228 2.11 1.34 35.52
C LYS A 228 2.71 0.82 34.22
N MET A 229 4.03 0.95 34.08
CA MET A 229 4.80 0.43 32.93
C MET A 229 5.23 -1.03 33.10
N ASN A 230 5.02 -1.65 34.26
CA ASN A 230 5.28 -3.07 34.45
C ASN A 230 4.12 -3.91 33.90
N ILE A 231 4.19 -4.22 32.60
CA ILE A 231 3.20 -5.02 31.87
C ILE A 231 3.78 -6.39 31.48
N ASP A 232 2.90 -7.36 31.22
CA ASP A 232 3.32 -8.58 30.52
C ASP A 232 3.61 -8.26 29.06
N ILE A 233 4.89 -8.00 28.77
CA ILE A 233 5.37 -7.67 27.43
C ILE A 233 5.02 -8.79 26.43
N ASN A 234 4.98 -10.07 26.83
CA ASN A 234 4.67 -11.14 25.88
C ASN A 234 3.21 -11.08 25.43
N ALA A 235 2.29 -10.88 26.37
CA ALA A 235 0.87 -10.68 26.07
C ALA A 235 0.67 -9.43 25.20
N GLN A 236 1.35 -8.33 25.54
CA GLN A 236 1.23 -7.09 24.77
C GLN A 236 1.80 -7.21 23.35
N MET A 237 2.92 -7.91 23.17
CA MET A 237 3.47 -8.20 21.84
C MET A 237 2.51 -9.04 21.01
N ALA A 238 1.83 -10.02 21.61
CA ALA A 238 0.82 -10.81 20.91
C ALA A 238 -0.35 -9.92 20.45
N THR A 239 -0.85 -9.03 21.30
CA THR A 239 -1.89 -8.06 20.95
C THR A 239 -1.45 -7.14 19.80
N LEU A 240 -0.23 -6.60 19.86
CA LEU A 240 0.32 -5.76 18.79
C LEU A 240 0.51 -6.52 17.48
N CYS A 241 0.80 -7.83 17.54
CA CYS A 241 0.81 -8.69 16.36
C CYS A 241 -0.57 -8.93 15.78
N CYS A 242 -1.57 -9.20 16.64
CA CYS A 242 -2.96 -9.35 16.20
C CYS A 242 -3.51 -8.08 15.56
N ALA A 243 -3.06 -6.91 16.01
CA ALA A 243 -3.41 -5.61 15.44
C ALA A 243 -2.65 -5.25 14.16
N GLY A 244 -1.73 -6.11 13.68
CA GLY A 244 -0.95 -5.84 12.45
C GLY A 244 0.13 -4.77 12.59
N LEU A 245 0.45 -4.32 13.81
CA LEU A 245 1.46 -3.28 14.05
C LEU A 245 2.89 -3.86 14.11
N ILE A 246 3.01 -5.14 14.47
CA ILE A 246 4.26 -5.89 14.57
C ILE A 246 4.08 -7.26 13.92
N ALA A 247 5.02 -7.71 13.10
CA ALA A 247 5.03 -9.08 12.59
C ALA A 247 5.94 -9.98 13.44
N ARG A 248 5.45 -11.16 13.82
CA ARG A 248 6.34 -12.26 14.24
C ARG A 248 6.97 -12.88 12.99
N THR A 249 8.30 -12.89 12.91
CA THR A 249 9.04 -13.42 11.75
C THR A 249 9.48 -14.88 11.93
N THR A 250 9.22 -15.45 13.10
CA THR A 250 9.48 -16.85 13.43
C THR A 250 8.18 -17.63 13.45
N SER A 251 8.26 -18.93 13.15
CA SER A 251 7.09 -19.81 13.27
C SER A 251 6.52 -19.77 14.69
N SER A 252 5.20 -19.84 14.81
CA SER A 252 4.52 -19.95 16.11
C SER A 252 4.91 -21.23 16.85
N ALA A 253 5.29 -22.27 16.11
CA ALA A 253 5.75 -23.56 16.64
C ALA A 253 7.22 -23.55 17.10
N ASN A 254 7.98 -22.47 16.85
CA ASN A 254 9.33 -22.34 17.38
C ASN A 254 9.24 -21.98 18.87
N PHE A 255 9.64 -22.91 19.73
CA PHE A 255 9.78 -22.71 21.18
C PHE A 255 11.06 -21.96 21.58
N ASP A 256 11.97 -21.73 20.62
CA ASP A 256 13.18 -20.92 20.79
C ASP A 256 12.88 -19.41 20.92
N GLN A 257 13.91 -18.56 20.83
CA GLN A 257 13.76 -17.10 20.93
C GLN A 257 12.89 -16.55 19.77
N PRO A 258 11.71 -15.97 20.08
CA PRO A 258 10.85 -15.41 19.05
C PRO A 258 11.46 -14.11 18.51
N ARG A 259 11.40 -13.97 17.18
CA ARG A 259 11.83 -12.78 16.46
C ARG A 259 10.65 -12.03 15.87
N PHE A 260 10.77 -10.71 15.88
CA PHE A 260 9.73 -9.75 15.52
C PHE A 260 10.26 -8.69 14.58
N ARG A 261 9.37 -8.01 13.86
CA ARG A 261 9.67 -6.87 12.99
C ARG A 261 8.56 -5.84 13.15
N CYS A 262 8.91 -4.57 13.39
CA CYS A 262 7.94 -3.49 13.36
C CYS A 262 7.45 -3.27 11.92
N LEU A 263 6.14 -3.11 11.72
CA LEU A 263 5.55 -2.88 10.40
C LEU A 263 5.23 -1.41 10.12
N LEU A 264 5.34 -0.55 11.13
CA LEU A 264 5.01 0.86 11.00
C LEU A 264 6.12 1.66 10.33
N SER A 265 5.72 2.67 9.57
CA SER A 265 6.62 3.67 9.00
C SER A 265 7.18 4.59 10.09
N PHE A 266 8.17 5.41 9.71
CA PHE A 266 8.69 6.42 10.60
C PHE A 266 7.62 7.48 10.93
N GLU A 267 6.80 7.89 9.97
CA GLU A 267 5.73 8.88 10.19
C GLU A 267 4.77 8.41 11.27
N SER A 268 4.21 7.19 11.15
CA SER A 268 3.24 6.66 12.12
C SER A 268 3.84 6.52 13.51
N VAL A 269 5.10 6.09 13.63
CA VAL A 269 5.77 5.97 14.95
C VAL A 269 6.06 7.35 15.54
N ASN A 270 6.41 8.33 14.72
CA ASN A 270 6.65 9.70 15.16
C ASN A 270 5.34 10.34 15.69
N GLU A 271 4.21 10.09 15.03
CA GLU A 271 2.90 10.52 15.52
C GLU A 271 2.53 9.86 16.85
N ILE A 272 2.82 8.57 17.01
CA ILE A 272 2.59 7.85 18.28
C ILE A 272 3.47 8.37 19.42
N ALA A 273 4.65 8.91 19.09
CA ALA A 273 5.64 9.40 20.04
C ALA A 273 5.38 10.84 20.53
N GLN A 274 4.53 11.61 19.84
CA GLN A 274 4.06 12.93 20.27
C GLN A 274 3.05 12.83 21.41
#